data_AF-A0A1G0T8T1-F1
#
_entry.id   AF-A0A1G0T8T1-F1
#
_cell.length_a   1.000
_cell.length_b   1.000
_cell.length_c   1.000
_cell.angle_alpha   90.00
_cell.angle_beta   90.00
_cell.angle_gamma   90.00
#
_symmetry.space_group_name_H-M   'P 1'
#
loop_
_entity.id
_entity.type
_entity.pdbx_description
1 polymer ?
#
loop_
_entity_poly.entity_id
_entity_poly.type
_entity_poly.pdbx_seq_one_letter_code
_entity_poly.pdbx_strand_id
1 'polypeptide(L)'
;MNWFLKLSTAVVIGILLTGCIEMHTVITVKKDGSGLVEENIFVGKEIINMFREFASSFGDSTQPQQEFNLFEEEKIKAKTSEFGEGIEFISMENIVTEEKEGYKAIYKFKNLNQVKVNQDPSDEMPMAEPKDGSETTTEYVFFKFIKGKPNRIEFKLPDEPKKDEKSIEQAKTDDTTETNVEADSSDFESMIKFMKDMKAKIEIRVDGKITSTNATHVDGNTVTLFDIDFAQLISDKDKLEQFKQFNPDSFEEVKKIVSDIPGIKVELNQEVFIEFE
;
A
#
# COMPACT_ATOMS: atom_id res chain seq x y z
N MET A 1 -3.16 -38.38 -34.80
CA MET A 1 -2.10 -37.87 -35.69
C MET A 1 -2.64 -36.63 -36.36
N ASN A 2 -1.86 -35.53 -36.31
CA ASN A 2 -2.11 -34.19 -36.87
C ASN A 2 -3.05 -33.34 -35.98
N TRP A 3 -2.60 -32.58 -34.97
CA TRP A 3 -1.49 -31.60 -34.91
C TRP A 3 -1.50 -30.70 -36.16
N PHE A 4 -1.71 -29.39 -35.97
CA PHE A 4 -1.74 -28.29 -36.94
C PHE A 4 -3.12 -27.63 -37.12
N LEU A 5 -3.52 -26.83 -36.13
CA LEU A 5 -4.02 -25.48 -36.40
C LEU A 5 -3.83 -24.61 -35.14
N LYS A 6 -2.59 -24.17 -34.94
CA LYS A 6 -2.28 -23.00 -34.11
C LYS A 6 -2.59 -21.78 -34.99
N LEU A 7 -3.69 -21.08 -34.70
CA LEU A 7 -3.90 -19.74 -35.25
C LEU A 7 -4.50 -18.84 -34.17
N SER A 8 -3.59 -18.09 -33.55
CA SER A 8 -3.74 -16.69 -33.19
C SER A 8 -5.11 -16.23 -32.67
N THR A 9 -5.23 -16.14 -31.34
CA THR A 9 -5.85 -14.96 -30.73
C THR A 9 -5.07 -14.66 -29.46
N ALA A 10 -3.96 -13.95 -29.65
CA ALA A 10 -3.33 -13.21 -28.57
C ALA A 10 -4.31 -12.10 -28.15
N VAL A 11 -5.10 -12.34 -27.10
CA VAL A 11 -5.66 -11.24 -26.33
C VAL A 11 -4.53 -10.79 -25.41
N VAL A 12 -3.67 -9.93 -25.97
CA VAL A 12 -2.79 -9.09 -25.18
C VAL A 12 -3.72 -8.10 -24.49
N ILE A 13 -4.14 -8.43 -23.27
CA ILE A 13 -4.59 -7.43 -22.32
C ILE A 13 -3.34 -6.62 -21.99
N GLY A 14 -3.12 -5.55 -22.75
CA GLY A 14 -2.16 -4.51 -22.39
C GLY A 14 -2.70 -3.85 -21.14
N ILE A 15 -2.29 -4.35 -19.98
CA ILE A 15 -2.49 -3.65 -18.73
C ILE A 15 -1.65 -2.38 -18.85
N LEU A 16 -2.33 -1.24 -18.88
CA LEU A 16 -1.76 0.10 -18.77
C LEU A 16 -1.13 0.25 -17.38
N LEU A 17 0.04 -0.36 -17.14
CA LEU A 17 0.85 -0.19 -15.94
C LEU A 17 1.63 1.13 -16.06
N THR A 18 0.92 2.25 -16.24
CA THR A 18 1.53 3.58 -16.27
C THR A 18 1.74 4.15 -14.86
N GLY A 19 1.63 3.32 -13.83
CA GLY A 19 1.89 3.74 -12.45
C GLY A 19 3.37 4.06 -12.27
N CYS A 20 3.69 5.29 -11.86
CA CYS A 20 5.02 5.68 -11.48
C CYS A 20 5.37 5.17 -10.08
N ILE A 21 4.40 4.75 -9.27
CA ILE A 21 4.64 4.08 -7.99
C ILE A 21 3.62 2.96 -7.83
N GLU A 22 4.09 1.71 -7.73
CA GLU A 22 3.25 0.54 -7.49
C GLU A 22 3.70 -0.12 -6.19
N MET A 23 2.77 -0.30 -5.26
CA MET A 23 2.98 -0.98 -3.98
C MET A 23 1.95 -2.09 -3.83
N HIS A 24 2.40 -3.33 -3.70
CA HIS A 24 1.53 -4.48 -3.57
C HIS A 24 2.03 -5.47 -2.52
N THR A 25 1.26 -5.60 -1.46
CA THR A 25 1.50 -6.54 -0.37
C THR A 25 0.48 -7.68 -0.41
N VAL A 26 0.97 -8.92 -0.43
CA VAL A 26 0.13 -10.13 -0.42
C VAL A 26 0.50 -11.01 0.74
N ILE A 27 -0.47 -11.26 1.63
CA ILE A 27 -0.33 -12.20 2.74
C ILE A 27 -0.92 -13.53 2.30
N THR A 28 -0.08 -14.52 2.01
CA THR A 28 -0.52 -15.87 1.66
C THR A 28 -0.54 -16.76 2.91
N VAL A 29 -1.72 -17.27 3.29
CA VAL A 29 -1.95 -18.05 4.50
C VAL A 29 -2.23 -19.52 4.17
N LYS A 30 -1.45 -20.41 4.77
CA LYS A 30 -1.62 -21.87 4.67
C LYS A 30 -2.62 -22.40 5.70
N LYS A 31 -3.08 -23.63 5.48
CA LYS A 31 -4.02 -24.35 6.36
C LYS A 31 -3.51 -24.60 7.78
N ASP A 32 -2.21 -24.46 8.02
CA ASP A 32 -1.60 -24.59 9.35
C ASP A 32 -1.39 -23.23 10.06
N GLY A 33 -1.74 -22.11 9.41
CA GLY A 33 -1.54 -20.76 9.93
C GLY A 33 -0.16 -20.17 9.64
N SER A 34 0.72 -20.90 8.95
CA SER A 34 1.98 -20.36 8.42
C SER A 34 1.79 -19.76 7.04
N GLY A 35 2.79 -19.06 6.52
CA GLY A 35 2.62 -18.40 5.23
C GLY A 35 3.77 -17.51 4.81
N LEU A 36 3.48 -16.67 3.82
CA LEU A 36 4.40 -15.71 3.24
C LEU A 36 3.76 -14.32 3.18
N VAL A 37 4.58 -13.29 3.35
CA VAL A 37 4.26 -11.92 2.92
C VAL A 37 5.11 -11.65 1.68
N GLU A 38 4.46 -11.33 0.58
CA GLU A 38 5.11 -10.90 -0.66
C GLU A 38 4.92 -9.39 -0.79
N GLU A 39 6.01 -8.65 -0.85
CA GLU A 39 6.02 -7.19 -1.03
C GLU A 39 6.59 -6.89 -2.42
N ASN A 40 5.85 -6.16 -3.24
CA ASN A 40 6.29 -5.70 -4.56
C ASN A 40 6.23 -4.18 -4.59
N ILE A 41 7.39 -3.54 -4.72
CA ILE A 41 7.51 -2.08 -4.81
C ILE A 41 8.19 -1.74 -6.13
N PHE A 42 7.54 -0.91 -6.94
CA PHE A 42 8.12 -0.39 -8.19
C PHE A 42 7.95 1.12 -8.27
N VAL A 43 8.97 1.78 -8.80
CA VAL A 43 8.99 3.22 -9.02
C VAL A 43 9.47 3.51 -10.45
N GLY A 44 8.77 4.41 -11.14
CA GLY A 44 9.08 4.84 -12.49
C GLY A 44 10.45 5.50 -12.59
N LYS A 45 11.17 5.23 -13.67
CA LYS A 45 12.54 5.74 -13.90
C LYS A 45 12.63 7.27 -13.86
N GLU A 46 11.58 7.98 -14.27
CA GLU A 46 11.51 9.44 -14.18
C GLU A 46 11.65 9.91 -12.71
N ILE A 47 10.87 9.31 -11.80
CA ILE A 47 10.92 9.60 -10.36
C ILE A 47 12.29 9.21 -9.79
N ILE A 48 12.80 8.03 -10.14
CA ILE A 48 14.14 7.58 -9.71
C ILE A 48 15.23 8.57 -10.12
N ASN A 49 15.20 9.03 -11.37
CA ASN A 49 16.21 9.96 -11.90
C ASN A 49 16.10 11.33 -11.22
N MET A 50 14.88 11.83 -11.01
CA MET A 50 14.65 13.06 -10.24
C MET A 50 15.24 12.95 -8.83
N PHE A 51 15.06 11.81 -8.14
CA PHE A 51 15.66 11.60 -6.83
C PHE A 51 17.19 11.48 -6.88
N ARG A 52 17.75 10.82 -7.89
CA ARG A 52 19.22 10.76 -8.09
C ARG A 52 19.82 12.15 -8.30
N GLU A 53 19.17 12.98 -9.10
CA GLU A 53 19.57 14.37 -9.35
C GLU A 53 19.48 15.23 -8.09
N PHE A 54 18.39 15.08 -7.34
CA PHE A 54 18.21 15.74 -6.04
C PHE A 54 19.30 15.31 -5.05
N ALA A 55 19.47 14.01 -4.82
CA ALA A 55 20.50 13.48 -3.92
C ALA A 55 21.92 13.93 -4.32
N SER A 56 22.21 13.99 -5.62
CA SER A 56 23.50 14.48 -6.14
C SER A 56 23.71 15.97 -5.91
N SER A 57 22.64 16.76 -5.77
CA SER A 57 22.70 18.20 -5.51
C SER A 57 22.95 18.55 -4.03
N PHE A 58 22.64 17.63 -3.12
CA PHE A 58 22.86 17.77 -1.67
C PHE A 58 24.04 16.94 -1.13
N GLY A 59 24.61 16.04 -1.95
CA GLY A 59 25.75 15.23 -1.59
C GLY A 59 27.06 16.03 -1.50
N ASP A 60 27.85 15.77 -0.44
CA ASP A 60 29.17 16.37 -0.25
C ASP A 60 30.10 15.97 -1.41
N SER A 61 30.62 16.95 -2.16
CA SER A 61 31.40 16.75 -3.39
C SER A 61 32.77 16.08 -3.16
N THR A 62 33.08 15.72 -1.91
CA THR A 62 34.38 15.18 -1.47
C THR A 62 34.40 13.67 -1.24
N GLN A 63 33.25 12.98 -1.31
CA GLN A 63 33.18 11.52 -1.22
C GLN A 63 32.89 10.90 -2.60
N PRO A 64 33.49 9.73 -2.94
CA PRO A 64 33.11 9.02 -4.15
C PRO A 64 31.60 8.76 -4.11
N GLN A 65 30.90 9.12 -5.19
CA GLN A 65 29.46 8.90 -5.34
C GLN A 65 29.15 7.43 -5.03
N GLN A 66 28.66 7.17 -3.82
CA GLN A 66 28.04 5.90 -3.50
C GLN A 66 26.85 5.78 -4.46
N GLU A 67 26.74 4.66 -5.19
CA GLU A 67 25.60 4.47 -6.10
C GLU A 67 24.31 4.62 -5.28
N PHE A 68 23.55 5.67 -5.56
CA PHE A 68 22.26 5.90 -4.92
C PHE A 68 21.31 4.77 -5.32
N ASN A 69 21.09 3.87 -4.37
CA ASN A 69 20.17 2.74 -4.49
C ASN A 69 19.03 2.93 -3.50
N LEU A 70 17.81 3.08 -4.01
CA LEU A 70 16.60 3.20 -3.19
C LEU A 70 16.14 1.86 -2.62
N PHE A 71 16.67 0.75 -3.14
CA PHE A 71 16.25 -0.60 -2.84
C PHE A 71 17.45 -1.39 -2.29
N GLU A 72 18.00 -0.91 -1.18
CA GLU A 72 19.06 -1.60 -0.47
C GLU A 72 18.51 -2.83 0.27
N GLU A 73 19.10 -4.01 0.01
CA GLU A 73 18.67 -5.27 0.64
C GLU A 73 18.71 -5.19 2.17
N GLU A 74 19.68 -4.50 2.76
CA GLU A 74 19.78 -4.37 4.22
C GLU A 74 18.58 -3.61 4.82
N LYS A 75 18.10 -2.55 4.16
CA LYS A 75 16.91 -1.79 4.58
C LYS A 75 15.64 -2.64 4.45
N ILE A 76 15.50 -3.35 3.34
CA ILE A 76 14.34 -4.22 3.06
C ILE A 76 14.32 -5.42 4.02
N LYS A 77 15.49 -5.95 4.37
CA LYS A 77 15.61 -6.97 5.40
C LYS A 77 15.25 -6.41 6.79
N ALA A 78 15.60 -5.17 7.10
CA ALA A 78 15.23 -4.52 8.36
C ALA A 78 13.70 -4.35 8.51
N LYS A 79 12.97 -4.14 7.41
CA LYS A 79 11.49 -4.11 7.38
C LYS A 79 10.84 -5.39 7.93
N THR A 80 11.57 -6.51 8.05
CA THR A 80 11.04 -7.74 8.66
C THR A 80 10.36 -7.49 10.03
N SER A 81 10.91 -6.55 10.81
CA SER A 81 10.36 -6.18 12.13
C SER A 81 9.03 -5.41 12.06
N GLU A 82 8.74 -4.78 10.93
CA GLU A 82 7.50 -4.04 10.66
C GLU A 82 6.35 -5.00 10.39
N PHE A 83 6.61 -6.20 9.86
CA PHE A 83 5.60 -7.24 9.67
C PHE A 83 5.24 -8.02 10.95
N GLY A 84 5.97 -7.79 12.05
CA GLY A 84 5.70 -8.38 13.35
C GLY A 84 6.76 -9.35 13.86
N GLU A 85 6.45 -10.05 14.94
CA GLU A 85 7.41 -10.94 15.62
C GLU A 85 7.53 -12.29 14.92
N GLY A 86 8.75 -12.84 14.86
CA GLY A 86 8.97 -14.18 14.32
C GLY A 86 8.83 -14.29 12.79
N ILE A 87 8.84 -13.16 12.09
CA ILE A 87 8.94 -13.07 10.64
C ILE A 87 10.40 -13.26 10.22
N GLU A 88 10.61 -14.00 9.12
CA GLU A 88 11.93 -14.32 8.58
C GLU A 88 12.01 -13.78 7.13
N PHE A 89 12.97 -12.92 6.83
CA PHE A 89 13.30 -12.56 5.44
C PHE A 89 13.83 -13.78 4.69
N ILE A 90 13.28 -14.06 3.51
CA ILE A 90 13.65 -15.22 2.69
C ILE A 90 14.48 -14.81 1.48
N SER A 91 14.02 -13.83 0.72
CA SER A 91 14.67 -13.41 -0.52
C SER A 91 14.20 -12.03 -0.96
N MET A 92 15.05 -11.38 -1.75
CA MET A 92 14.71 -10.18 -2.49
C MET A 92 15.22 -10.33 -3.93
N GLU A 93 14.44 -9.86 -4.89
CA GLU A 93 14.82 -9.72 -6.29
C GLU A 93 14.69 -8.25 -6.70
N ASN A 94 15.80 -7.64 -7.13
CA ASN A 94 15.78 -6.33 -7.75
C ASN A 94 15.25 -6.43 -9.18
N ILE A 95 14.33 -5.54 -9.53
CA ILE A 95 13.74 -5.44 -10.87
C ILE A 95 14.09 -4.08 -11.43
N VAL A 96 14.89 -4.10 -12.50
CA VAL A 96 15.29 -2.90 -13.23
C VAL A 96 14.91 -3.09 -14.68
N THR A 97 14.06 -2.20 -15.17
CA THR A 97 13.58 -2.17 -16.56
C THR A 97 13.81 -0.78 -17.16
N GLU A 98 13.47 -0.59 -18.44
CA GLU A 98 13.53 0.73 -19.08
C GLU A 98 12.53 1.72 -18.46
N GLU A 99 11.43 1.23 -17.89
CA GLU A 99 10.32 2.07 -17.38
C GLU A 99 10.35 2.24 -15.86
N LYS A 100 10.78 1.22 -15.11
CA LYS A 100 10.74 1.21 -13.64
C LYS A 100 11.93 0.49 -12.99
N GLU A 101 12.23 0.90 -11.75
CA GLU A 101 13.14 0.23 -10.81
C GLU A 101 12.37 -0.14 -9.54
N GLY A 102 12.71 -1.25 -8.91
CA GLY A 102 12.01 -1.71 -7.71
C GLY A 102 12.48 -3.08 -7.25
N TYR A 103 11.68 -3.72 -6.41
CA TYR A 103 11.99 -5.04 -5.90
C TYR A 103 10.76 -5.91 -5.63
N LYS A 104 11.02 -7.20 -5.48
CA LYS A 104 10.12 -8.18 -4.87
C LYS A 104 10.79 -8.79 -3.66
N ALA A 105 10.19 -8.66 -2.49
CA ALA A 105 10.67 -9.27 -1.26
C ALA A 105 9.70 -10.33 -0.76
N ILE A 106 10.26 -11.41 -0.24
CA ILE A 106 9.50 -12.52 0.35
C ILE A 106 9.91 -12.65 1.80
N TYR A 107 8.92 -12.57 2.67
CA TYR A 107 9.04 -12.82 4.10
C TYR A 107 8.20 -14.03 4.46
N LYS A 108 8.65 -14.78 5.46
CA LYS A 108 7.97 -15.99 5.93
C LYS A 108 7.54 -15.82 7.37
N PHE A 109 6.35 -16.29 7.66
CA PHE A 109 5.85 -16.41 9.03
C PHE A 109 5.43 -17.84 9.33
N LYS A 110 5.61 -18.24 10.60
CA LYS A 110 5.15 -19.54 11.09
C LYS A 110 3.75 -19.47 11.72
N ASN A 111 3.33 -18.28 12.12
CA ASN A 111 2.09 -18.05 12.83
C ASN A 111 1.49 -16.69 12.43
N LEU A 112 0.36 -16.72 11.73
CA LEU A 112 -0.37 -15.53 11.29
C LEU A 112 -0.73 -14.60 12.47
N ASN A 113 -0.87 -15.12 13.70
CA ASN A 113 -1.17 -14.32 14.89
C ASN A 113 -0.06 -13.34 15.28
N GLN A 114 1.13 -13.46 14.68
CA GLN A 114 2.25 -12.57 14.92
C GLN A 114 2.46 -11.58 13.76
N VAL A 115 1.67 -11.71 12.69
CA VAL A 115 1.75 -10.83 11.53
C VAL A 115 0.94 -9.58 11.79
N LYS A 116 1.51 -8.43 11.45
CA LYS A 116 0.82 -7.15 11.32
C LYS A 116 1.14 -6.54 9.96
N VAL A 117 0.20 -5.79 9.40
CA VAL A 117 0.42 -5.06 8.14
C VAL A 117 -0.04 -3.62 8.34
N ASN A 118 0.81 -2.68 7.92
CA ASN A 118 0.47 -1.26 7.89
C ASN A 118 -0.43 -0.99 6.68
N GLN A 119 -1.56 -0.32 6.91
CA GLN A 119 -2.45 0.11 5.83
C GLN A 119 -2.15 1.52 5.33
N ASP A 120 -1.22 2.25 5.96
CA ASP A 120 -0.79 3.56 5.49
C ASP A 120 0.23 3.40 4.34
N PRO A 121 -0.16 3.68 3.09
CA PRO A 121 0.75 3.55 1.95
C PRO A 121 1.88 4.60 1.97
N SER A 122 1.79 5.65 2.79
CA SER A 122 2.83 6.67 2.89
C SER A 122 4.09 6.15 3.59
N ASP A 123 3.93 5.22 4.54
CA ASP A 123 5.04 4.59 5.27
C ASP A 123 5.81 3.59 4.40
N GLU A 124 5.16 3.01 3.39
CA GLU A 124 5.77 2.03 2.48
C GLU A 124 6.58 2.65 1.34
N MET A 125 6.53 3.98 1.21
CA MET A 125 7.29 4.71 0.22
C MET A 125 8.80 4.56 0.45
N PRO A 126 9.61 4.21 -0.57
CA PRO A 126 11.08 4.10 -0.44
C PRO A 126 11.79 5.38 0.01
N MET A 127 11.07 6.51 -0.03
CA MET A 127 11.54 7.85 0.27
C MET A 127 10.97 8.40 1.58
N ALA A 128 10.15 7.62 2.30
CA ALA A 128 9.62 8.05 3.58
C ALA A 128 10.77 8.24 4.57
N GLU A 129 10.84 9.41 5.20
CA GLU A 129 11.75 9.61 6.32
C GLU A 129 11.29 8.75 7.50
N PRO A 130 12.21 8.11 8.24
CA PRO A 130 11.85 7.42 9.47
C PRO A 130 11.19 8.40 10.42
N LYS A 131 9.91 8.16 10.74
CA LYS A 131 9.14 9.00 11.66
C LYS A 131 9.81 8.97 13.05
N ASP A 132 10.35 10.12 13.46
CA ASP A 132 11.01 10.29 14.75
C ASP A 132 9.95 10.44 15.86
N GLY A 133 9.36 9.32 16.27
CA GLY A 133 8.48 9.24 17.44
C GLY A 133 7.25 10.15 17.44
N SER A 134 6.88 10.78 16.32
CA SER A 134 5.61 11.51 16.21
C SER A 134 4.48 10.49 16.21
N GLU A 135 3.46 10.75 17.04
CA GLU A 135 2.31 9.88 17.27
C GLU A 135 1.37 9.84 16.04
N THR A 136 1.87 9.61 14.81
CA THR A 136 0.98 9.15 13.75
C THR A 136 0.50 7.77 14.17
N THR A 137 -0.79 7.63 14.42
CA THR A 137 -1.40 6.34 14.75
C THR A 137 -1.21 5.36 13.61
N THR A 138 -0.13 4.58 13.63
CA THR A 138 0.13 3.60 12.56
C THR A 138 -1.02 2.59 12.52
N GLU A 139 -1.69 2.52 11.37
CA GLU A 139 -2.89 1.75 11.14
C GLU A 139 -2.57 0.28 10.86
N TYR A 140 -2.02 -0.40 11.88
CA TYR A 140 -1.70 -1.82 11.79
C TYR A 140 -2.96 -2.69 11.87
N VAL A 141 -3.14 -3.57 10.90
CA VAL A 141 -4.09 -4.69 10.96
C VAL A 141 -3.40 -5.89 11.58
N PHE A 142 -4.04 -6.48 12.59
CA PHE A 142 -3.62 -7.72 13.21
C PHE A 142 -4.56 -8.85 12.85
N PHE A 143 -3.99 -10.05 12.71
CA PHE A 143 -4.72 -11.23 12.30
C PHE A 143 -4.82 -12.24 13.43
N LYS A 144 -5.91 -13.00 13.43
CA LYS A 144 -6.13 -14.15 14.29
C LYS A 144 -6.50 -15.35 13.45
N PHE A 145 -5.64 -16.35 13.47
CA PHE A 145 -5.84 -17.64 12.86
C PHE A 145 -6.39 -18.65 13.88
N ILE A 146 -7.46 -19.33 13.49
CA ILE A 146 -8.11 -20.39 14.25
C ILE A 146 -8.12 -21.64 13.37
N LYS A 147 -7.34 -22.64 13.77
CA LYS A 147 -7.29 -23.94 13.08
C LYS A 147 -8.61 -24.68 13.29
N GLY A 148 -9.21 -25.20 12.21
CA GLY A 148 -10.52 -25.83 12.25
C GLY A 148 -10.88 -26.61 10.99
N LYS A 149 -12.17 -26.91 10.85
CA LYS A 149 -12.79 -27.46 9.64
C LYS A 149 -14.15 -26.73 9.44
N PRO A 150 -14.19 -25.55 8.80
CA PRO A 150 -13.09 -24.89 8.07
C PRO A 150 -12.05 -24.22 8.99
N ASN A 151 -10.87 -23.88 8.44
CA ASN A 151 -9.96 -22.94 9.09
C ASN A 151 -10.55 -21.53 9.04
N ARG A 152 -10.19 -20.67 9.99
CA ARG A 152 -10.74 -19.31 10.07
C ARG A 152 -9.65 -18.27 10.33
N ILE A 153 -9.68 -17.18 9.58
CA ILE A 153 -8.92 -15.96 9.82
C ILE A 153 -9.92 -14.92 10.30
N GLU A 154 -9.58 -14.19 11.35
CA GLU A 154 -10.31 -13.02 11.84
C GLU A 154 -9.36 -11.84 11.88
N PHE A 155 -9.79 -10.67 11.45
CA PHE A 155 -9.06 -9.43 11.64
C PHE A 155 -10.01 -8.28 11.88
N LYS A 156 -9.49 -7.25 12.53
CA LYS A 156 -10.19 -5.98 12.70
C LYS A 156 -9.44 -4.91 11.94
N LEU A 157 -10.18 -4.09 11.22
CA LEU A 157 -9.63 -2.84 10.73
C LEU A 157 -9.40 -1.91 11.93
N PRO A 158 -8.39 -1.03 11.89
CA PRO A 158 -8.18 -0.01 12.90
C PRO A 158 -9.48 0.77 13.13
N ASP A 159 -9.73 1.15 14.38
CA ASP A 159 -10.78 2.13 14.68
C ASP A 159 -10.41 3.46 14.02
N GLU A 160 -11.41 4.32 13.80
CA GLU A 160 -11.31 5.60 13.09
C GLU A 160 -9.99 6.33 13.32
N PRO A 161 -9.42 6.99 12.29
CA PRO A 161 -8.27 7.87 12.49
C PRO A 161 -8.67 8.85 13.58
N LYS A 162 -8.05 8.72 14.76
CA LYS A 162 -8.27 9.68 15.83
C LYS A 162 -7.84 10.99 15.23
N LYS A 163 -8.76 11.95 15.12
CA LYS A 163 -8.37 13.34 14.86
C LYS A 163 -7.29 13.65 15.87
N ASP A 164 -6.08 13.86 15.38
CA ASP A 164 -5.03 14.44 16.19
C ASP A 164 -5.54 15.84 16.58
N GLU A 165 -6.16 15.94 17.75
CA GLU A 165 -6.60 17.22 18.33
C GLU A 165 -5.39 18.16 18.55
N LYS A 166 -4.16 17.65 18.40
CA LYS A 166 -2.91 18.42 18.47
C LYS A 166 -2.42 18.99 17.14
N SER A 167 -3.08 18.73 16.01
CA SER A 167 -2.74 19.37 14.73
C SER A 167 -3.36 20.76 14.57
N ILE A 168 -4.12 21.24 15.57
CA ILE A 168 -4.78 22.56 15.53
C ILE A 168 -4.26 23.52 16.63
N GLU A 169 -3.52 23.06 17.64
CA GLU A 169 -3.06 23.91 18.77
C GLU A 169 -1.63 24.47 18.68
N GLN A 170 -0.95 24.39 17.53
CA GLN A 170 0.20 25.27 17.24
C GLN A 170 -0.14 26.44 16.31
N ALA A 171 -1.43 26.65 16.00
CA ALA A 171 -1.91 27.80 15.23
C ALA A 171 -2.50 28.93 16.10
N LYS A 172 -2.25 28.94 17.43
CA LYS A 172 -2.70 30.03 18.32
C LYS A 172 -1.70 30.35 19.42
N THR A 173 -0.62 31.03 19.06
CA THR A 173 -0.10 32.22 19.74
C THR A 173 1.10 32.76 18.94
N ASP A 174 0.82 33.52 17.89
CA ASP A 174 1.32 34.90 17.87
C ASP A 174 0.50 35.70 16.87
N ASP A 175 -0.06 36.77 17.40
CA ASP A 175 -0.96 37.71 16.76
C ASP A 175 -0.15 38.50 15.69
N THR A 176 -0.74 38.69 14.50
CA THR A 176 -0.26 39.44 13.32
C THR A 176 0.44 38.69 12.17
N THR A 177 -0.29 37.82 11.47
CA THR A 177 -0.47 37.87 10.00
C THR A 177 -1.58 36.90 9.61
N GLU A 178 -2.60 37.39 8.91
CA GLU A 178 -3.62 36.55 8.28
C GLU A 178 -2.95 35.68 7.19
N THR A 179 -2.62 34.44 7.51
CA THR A 179 -2.38 33.40 6.50
C THR A 179 -3.59 32.49 6.49
N ASN A 180 -4.53 32.84 5.62
CA ASN A 180 -5.50 31.90 5.08
C ASN A 180 -4.68 30.73 4.51
N VAL A 181 -4.78 29.53 5.08
CA VAL A 181 -4.17 28.33 4.47
C VAL A 181 -5.08 27.90 3.33
N GLU A 182 -5.18 28.76 2.31
CA GLU A 182 -5.41 28.30 0.96
C GLU A 182 -4.13 27.54 0.61
N ALA A 183 -4.22 26.21 0.51
CA ALA A 183 -3.17 25.45 -0.16
C ALA A 183 -2.94 26.12 -1.51
N ASP A 184 -1.77 26.74 -1.69
CA ASP A 184 -1.48 27.46 -2.92
C ASP A 184 -1.66 26.46 -4.06
N SER A 185 -2.45 26.84 -5.07
CA SER A 185 -2.91 25.93 -6.13
C SER A 185 -1.76 25.19 -6.84
N SER A 186 -0.57 25.78 -6.85
CA SER A 186 0.66 25.20 -7.42
C SER A 186 1.21 24.01 -6.65
N ASP A 187 1.12 24.01 -5.32
CA ASP A 187 1.69 22.95 -4.47
C ASP A 187 0.78 21.71 -4.48
N PHE A 188 -0.54 21.94 -4.50
CA PHE A 188 -1.54 20.90 -4.60
C PHE A 188 -1.54 20.21 -5.98
N GLU A 189 -1.40 20.96 -7.08
CA GLU A 189 -1.25 20.38 -8.42
C GLU A 189 0.02 19.53 -8.56
N SER A 190 1.12 19.96 -7.92
CA SER A 190 2.37 19.21 -7.89
C SER A 190 2.24 17.91 -7.09
N MET A 191 1.54 17.96 -5.95
CA MET A 191 1.23 16.77 -5.14
C MET A 191 0.34 15.78 -5.90
N ILE A 192 -0.74 16.26 -6.52
CA ILE A 192 -1.58 15.44 -7.40
C ILE A 192 -0.75 14.82 -8.52
N LYS A 193 0.17 15.57 -9.14
CA LYS A 193 1.01 15.06 -10.22
C LYS A 193 1.87 13.87 -9.78
N PHE A 194 2.33 13.85 -8.53
CA PHE A 194 3.08 12.73 -7.96
C PHE A 194 2.16 11.56 -7.58
N MET A 195 1.00 11.85 -6.99
CA MET A 195 0.05 10.85 -6.54
C MET A 195 -0.72 10.19 -7.69
N LYS A 196 -0.92 10.87 -8.82
CA LYS A 196 -1.80 10.39 -9.91
C LYS A 196 -1.37 9.06 -10.51
N ASP A 197 -0.11 8.69 -10.39
CA ASP A 197 0.40 7.44 -10.93
C ASP A 197 0.76 6.46 -9.80
N MET A 198 0.20 6.66 -8.60
CA MET A 198 0.34 5.76 -7.46
C MET A 198 -0.73 4.67 -7.51
N LYS A 199 -0.30 3.44 -7.23
CA LYS A 199 -1.17 2.31 -7.00
C LYS A 199 -0.72 1.58 -5.73
N ALA A 200 -1.64 1.37 -4.81
CA ALA A 200 -1.37 0.72 -3.55
C ALA A 200 -2.40 -0.39 -3.30
N LYS A 201 -1.94 -1.60 -2.99
CA LYS A 201 -2.81 -2.77 -2.86
C LYS A 201 -2.35 -3.71 -1.74
N ILE A 202 -3.28 -4.14 -0.91
CA ILE A 202 -3.07 -5.11 0.18
C ILE A 202 -4.11 -6.21 0.09
N GLU A 203 -3.66 -7.47 0.08
CA GLU A 203 -4.52 -8.64 -0.08
C GLU A 203 -4.16 -9.78 0.87
N ILE A 204 -5.17 -10.55 1.28
CA ILE A 204 -5.01 -11.84 1.93
C ILE A 204 -5.40 -12.93 0.94
N ARG A 205 -4.48 -13.87 0.69
CA ARG A 205 -4.73 -15.06 -0.13
C ARG A 205 -4.68 -16.30 0.76
N VAL A 206 -5.65 -17.18 0.64
CA VAL A 206 -5.64 -18.46 1.35
C VAL A 206 -5.19 -19.61 0.44
N ASP A 207 -4.37 -20.52 0.96
CA ASP A 207 -4.01 -21.78 0.29
C ASP A 207 -5.15 -22.78 0.45
N GLY A 208 -6.15 -22.64 -0.40
CA GLY A 208 -7.39 -23.39 -0.34
C GLY A 208 -8.53 -22.64 -1.00
N LYS A 209 -9.76 -23.09 -0.73
CA LYS A 209 -10.97 -22.43 -1.19
C LYS A 209 -11.63 -21.69 -0.02
N ILE A 210 -11.98 -20.42 -0.23
CA ILE A 210 -12.85 -19.69 0.71
C ILE A 210 -14.24 -20.34 0.67
N THR A 211 -14.70 -20.82 1.82
CA THR A 211 -16.00 -21.48 1.99
C THR A 211 -17.06 -20.51 2.53
N SER A 212 -16.65 -19.53 3.33
CA SER A 212 -17.51 -18.48 3.88
C SER A 212 -16.69 -17.25 4.25
N THR A 213 -17.23 -16.05 4.07
CA THR A 213 -16.60 -14.78 4.45
C THR A 213 -17.64 -13.67 4.51
N ASN A 214 -17.43 -12.66 5.35
CA ASN A 214 -18.19 -11.41 5.29
C ASN A 214 -17.45 -10.28 4.56
N ALA A 215 -16.23 -10.51 4.06
CA ALA A 215 -15.45 -9.50 3.35
C ALA A 215 -16.17 -8.95 2.11
N THR A 216 -15.99 -7.66 1.83
CA THR A 216 -16.69 -6.97 0.73
C THR A 216 -16.07 -7.22 -0.65
N HIS A 217 -14.78 -7.54 -0.71
CA HIS A 217 -14.02 -7.69 -1.95
C HIS A 217 -13.32 -9.05 -2.01
N VAL A 218 -13.94 -10.01 -2.72
CA VAL A 218 -13.47 -11.39 -2.82
C VAL A 218 -13.33 -11.81 -4.27
N ASP A 219 -12.15 -12.31 -4.64
CA ASP A 219 -11.88 -12.93 -5.95
C ASP A 219 -11.23 -14.30 -5.75
N GLY A 220 -11.99 -15.37 -6.01
CA GLY A 220 -11.54 -16.75 -5.81
C GLY A 220 -11.14 -17.05 -4.36
N ASN A 221 -9.84 -17.18 -4.12
CA ASN A 221 -9.23 -17.44 -2.81
C ASN A 221 -8.52 -16.20 -2.22
N THR A 222 -8.79 -15.02 -2.77
CA THR A 222 -8.15 -13.76 -2.38
C THR A 222 -9.21 -12.78 -1.87
N VAL A 223 -8.91 -12.14 -0.74
CA VAL A 223 -9.67 -11.03 -0.17
C VAL A 223 -8.82 -9.76 -0.27
N THR A 224 -9.39 -8.70 -0.82
CA THR A 224 -8.74 -7.39 -0.94
C THR A 224 -9.10 -6.54 0.27
N LEU A 225 -8.08 -6.11 1.03
CA LEU A 225 -8.27 -5.21 2.18
C LEU A 225 -8.30 -3.75 1.69
N PHE A 226 -7.41 -3.44 0.76
CA PHE A 226 -7.17 -2.11 0.24
C PHE A 226 -6.65 -2.22 -1.20
N ASP A 227 -7.18 -1.42 -2.12
CA ASP A 227 -6.75 -1.31 -3.52
C ASP A 227 -7.12 0.10 -3.98
N ILE A 228 -6.15 1.00 -4.04
CA ILE A 228 -6.32 2.36 -4.57
C ILE A 228 -5.50 2.50 -5.84
N ASP A 229 -6.20 2.92 -6.90
CA ASP A 229 -5.67 3.33 -8.18
C ASP A 229 -5.91 4.83 -8.35
N PHE A 230 -4.90 5.64 -8.02
CA PHE A 230 -5.03 7.10 -8.04
C PHE A 230 -5.20 7.65 -9.45
N ALA A 231 -4.71 6.94 -10.47
CA ALA A 231 -4.91 7.32 -11.86
C ALA A 231 -6.39 7.26 -12.23
N GLN A 232 -7.06 6.21 -11.79
CA GLN A 232 -8.50 6.07 -11.97
C GLN A 232 -9.29 7.10 -11.14
N LEU A 233 -8.89 7.35 -9.89
CA LEU A 233 -9.52 8.36 -9.03
C LEU A 233 -9.50 9.76 -9.65
N ILE A 234 -8.33 10.21 -10.11
CA ILE A 234 -8.11 11.58 -10.64
C ILE A 234 -8.74 11.77 -12.02
N SER A 235 -9.00 10.68 -12.75
CA SER A 235 -9.70 10.75 -14.03
C SER A 235 -11.17 11.19 -13.89
N ASP A 236 -11.76 11.06 -12.70
CA ASP A 236 -13.11 11.50 -12.37
C ASP A 236 -13.07 12.84 -11.59
N LYS A 237 -13.28 13.95 -12.30
CA LYS A 237 -13.18 15.30 -11.73
C LYS A 237 -14.18 15.55 -10.59
N ASP A 238 -15.39 15.01 -10.69
CA ASP A 238 -16.42 15.24 -9.67
C ASP A 238 -16.09 14.47 -8.39
N LYS A 239 -15.58 13.25 -8.52
CA LYS A 239 -15.09 12.44 -7.39
C LYS A 239 -13.80 12.98 -6.79
N LEU A 240 -12.91 13.52 -7.60
CA LEU A 240 -11.69 14.17 -7.12
C LEU A 240 -12.03 15.39 -6.25
N GLU A 241 -13.00 16.23 -6.65
CA GLU A 241 -13.46 17.34 -5.80
C GLU A 241 -14.13 16.85 -4.50
N GLN A 242 -14.90 15.77 -4.55
CA GLN A 242 -15.45 15.13 -3.35
C GLN A 242 -14.34 14.63 -2.42
N PHE A 243 -13.31 13.98 -2.97
CA PHE A 243 -12.16 13.47 -2.22
C PHE A 243 -11.33 14.60 -1.60
N LYS A 244 -11.13 15.73 -2.31
CA LYS A 244 -10.43 16.91 -1.76
C LYS A 244 -11.10 17.50 -0.53
N GLN A 245 -12.43 17.52 -0.54
CA GLN A 245 -13.25 18.05 0.54
C GLN A 245 -13.52 17.01 1.63
N PHE A 246 -13.04 15.78 1.43
CA PHE A 246 -13.35 14.67 2.31
C PHE A 246 -12.46 14.72 3.56
N ASN A 247 -13.11 15.04 4.68
CA ASN A 247 -12.53 14.98 6.01
C ASN A 247 -13.51 14.19 6.89
N PRO A 248 -13.49 12.85 6.84
CA PRO A 248 -14.51 12.03 7.50
C PRO A 248 -14.50 12.23 9.01
N ASP A 249 -15.70 12.40 9.57
CA ASP A 249 -15.91 12.39 11.02
C ASP A 249 -16.23 10.98 11.55
N SER A 250 -16.49 10.01 10.66
CA SER A 250 -16.77 8.63 11.04
C SER A 250 -16.46 7.58 9.96
N PHE A 251 -16.31 6.33 10.37
CA PHE A 251 -16.11 5.19 9.46
C PHE A 251 -17.28 5.00 8.48
N GLU A 252 -18.51 5.31 8.88
CA GLU A 252 -19.68 5.23 7.99
C GLU A 252 -19.64 6.27 6.85
N GLU A 253 -19.07 7.45 7.11
CA GLU A 253 -18.82 8.45 6.06
C GLU A 253 -17.74 7.99 5.08
N VAL A 254 -16.68 7.35 5.59
CA VAL A 254 -15.67 6.66 4.75
C VAL A 254 -16.34 5.65 3.83
N LYS A 255 -17.14 4.72 4.37
CA LYS A 255 -17.84 3.72 3.55
C LYS A 255 -18.66 4.34 2.44
N LYS A 256 -19.47 5.35 2.78
CA LYS A 256 -20.37 5.99 1.82
C LYS A 256 -19.63 6.59 0.63
N ILE A 257 -18.45 7.15 0.88
CA ILE A 257 -17.68 7.83 -0.15
C ILE A 257 -16.82 6.85 -0.93
N VAL A 258 -16.10 5.94 -0.27
CA VAL A 258 -15.20 4.99 -0.94
C VAL A 258 -15.94 3.94 -1.77
N SER A 259 -17.16 3.55 -1.39
CA SER A 259 -17.95 2.56 -2.15
C SER A 259 -18.33 3.01 -3.56
N ASP A 260 -18.44 4.33 -3.76
CA ASP A 260 -18.92 4.93 -5.00
C ASP A 260 -17.78 5.49 -5.86
N ILE A 261 -16.52 5.26 -5.48
CA ILE A 261 -15.35 5.80 -6.19
C ILE A 261 -14.71 4.71 -7.07
N PRO A 262 -14.76 4.87 -8.41
CA PRO A 262 -14.00 4.01 -9.31
C PRO A 262 -12.50 4.07 -8.98
N GLY A 263 -11.86 2.90 -8.88
CA GLY A 263 -10.43 2.80 -8.55
C GLY A 263 -10.13 2.67 -7.08
N ILE A 264 -11.14 2.64 -6.21
CA ILE A 264 -10.98 2.37 -4.78
C ILE A 264 -11.74 1.09 -4.42
N LYS A 265 -11.05 0.15 -3.76
CA LYS A 265 -11.67 -0.94 -3.00
C LYS A 265 -11.08 -0.91 -1.60
N VAL A 266 -11.95 -0.86 -0.61
CA VAL A 266 -11.55 -0.88 0.80
C VAL A 266 -12.51 -1.81 1.51
N GLU A 267 -11.98 -2.65 2.39
CA GLU A 267 -12.80 -3.49 3.23
C GLU A 267 -13.65 -2.62 4.17
N LEU A 268 -14.97 -2.84 4.20
CA LEU A 268 -15.93 -1.98 4.88
C LEU A 268 -16.44 -2.58 6.19
N ASN A 269 -16.13 -3.84 6.48
CA ASN A 269 -16.46 -4.43 7.76
C ASN A 269 -15.34 -4.14 8.77
N GLN A 270 -15.71 -3.60 9.92
CA GLN A 270 -14.77 -3.38 11.03
C GLN A 270 -14.19 -4.71 11.54
N GLU A 271 -15.01 -5.77 11.55
CA GLU A 271 -14.59 -7.13 11.87
C GLU A 271 -14.82 -8.04 10.66
N VAL A 272 -13.76 -8.68 10.20
CA VAL A 272 -13.79 -9.55 9.02
C VAL A 272 -13.43 -10.97 9.42
N PHE A 273 -14.13 -11.94 8.86
CA PHE A 273 -13.75 -13.34 8.93
C PHE A 273 -13.61 -13.96 7.54
N ILE A 274 -12.66 -14.89 7.41
CA ILE A 274 -12.45 -15.70 6.22
C ILE A 274 -12.38 -17.15 6.66
N GLU A 275 -13.33 -17.97 6.22
CA GLU A 275 -13.32 -19.42 6.41
C GLU A 275 -12.84 -20.13 5.14
N PHE A 276 -11.93 -21.07 5.27
CA PHE A 276 -11.32 -21.76 4.12
C PHE A 276 -10.88 -23.20 4.41
N GLU A 277 -10.82 -23.99 3.33
CA GLU A 277 -10.46 -25.42 3.35
C GLU A 277 -9.43 -25.84 2.32
#